data_AF-A0A948CBR0-F1
#
_entry.id   AF-A0A948CBR0-F1
#
_cell.length_a   1.000
_cell.length_b   1.000
_cell.length_c   1.000
_cell.angle_alpha   90.00
_cell.angle_beta   90.00
_cell.angle_gamma   90.00
#
_symmetry.space_group_name_H-M   'P 1'
#
loop_
_entity.id
_entity.type
_entity.pdbx_description
1 polymer ?
#
loop_
_entity_poly.entity_id
_entity_poly.type
_entity_poly.pdbx_seq_one_letter_code
_entity_poly.pdbx_strand_id
1 'polypeptide(L)'
;MDTSPPRRGRPATVSADELADLALNLWTQHGYDAVSMGQIAAAAGVNTRTLHRYFPSKSDIIWLTLGSSFDDLADELAATSAEQSLLTRVRLAILATLTGAAGIERAALYLAIAVPLVNVLSIMAL
;
A
#
# COMPACT_ATOMS: atom_id res chain seq x y z
N MET A 1 -13.26 -13.50 48.80
CA MET A 1 -12.62 -12.35 48.16
C MET A 1 -11.98 -12.86 46.87
N ASP A 2 -12.52 -12.41 45.75
CA ASP A 2 -11.99 -12.61 44.40
C ASP A 2 -10.99 -11.49 44.10
N THR A 3 -9.81 -11.84 43.59
CA THR A 3 -8.94 -10.91 42.83
C THR A 3 -8.10 -11.70 41.83
N SER A 4 -8.70 -12.18 40.75
CA SER A 4 -7.93 -12.56 39.55
C SER A 4 -7.59 -11.30 38.73
N PRO A 5 -6.33 -11.07 38.32
CA PRO A 5 -5.96 -9.84 37.63
C PRO A 5 -6.53 -9.82 36.21
N PRO A 6 -6.94 -8.64 35.69
CA PRO A 6 -7.43 -8.55 34.32
C PRO A 6 -6.30 -8.87 33.36
N ARG A 7 -6.46 -9.95 32.59
CA ARG A 7 -5.65 -10.21 31.40
C ARG A 7 -5.94 -9.09 30.41
N ARG A 8 -5.09 -8.06 30.38
CA ARG A 8 -5.02 -7.11 29.26
C ARG A 8 -4.65 -7.93 28.02
N GLY A 9 -5.65 -8.39 27.28
CA GLY A 9 -5.47 -8.83 25.91
C GLY A 9 -4.80 -7.70 25.15
N ARG A 10 -3.74 -8.01 24.39
CA ARG A 10 -3.13 -7.08 23.46
C ARG A 10 -4.28 -6.51 22.60
N PRO A 11 -4.52 -5.19 22.59
CA PRO A 11 -5.52 -4.63 21.69
C PRO A 11 -5.20 -5.15 20.29
N ALA A 12 -6.21 -5.56 19.53
CA ALA A 12 -6.03 -5.88 18.12
C ALA A 12 -5.50 -4.60 17.44
N THR A 13 -4.18 -4.47 17.36
CA THR A 13 -3.50 -3.36 16.72
C THR A 13 -3.62 -3.64 15.24
N VAL A 14 -4.56 -2.96 14.58
CA VAL A 14 -4.61 -2.89 13.12
C VAL A 14 -3.21 -2.51 12.62
N SER A 15 -2.65 -3.32 11.72
CA SER A 15 -1.30 -3.11 11.19
C SER A 15 -1.28 -1.96 10.19
N ALA A 16 -0.10 -1.42 9.90
CA ALA A 16 0.04 -0.38 8.89
C ALA A 16 -0.38 -0.91 7.49
N ASP A 17 -0.06 -2.18 7.21
CA ASP A 17 -0.40 -2.83 5.94
C ASP A 17 -1.91 -3.03 5.79
N GLU A 18 -2.59 -3.47 6.85
CA GLU A 18 -4.06 -3.60 6.86
C GLU A 18 -4.76 -2.26 6.62
N LEU A 19 -4.25 -1.18 7.21
CA LEU A 19 -4.76 0.18 6.99
C LEU A 19 -4.53 0.63 5.54
N ALA A 20 -3.39 0.29 4.97
CA ALA A 20 -3.02 0.67 3.62
C ALA A 20 -3.83 -0.08 2.55
N ASP A 21 -4.02 -1.39 2.74
CA ASP A 21 -4.89 -2.21 1.88
C ASP A 21 -6.34 -1.72 1.91
N LEU A 22 -6.85 -1.35 3.10
CA LEU A 22 -8.19 -0.79 3.22
C LEU A 22 -8.33 0.55 2.50
N ALA A 23 -7.36 1.45 2.69
CA ALA A 23 -7.34 2.75 2.04
C ALA A 23 -7.34 2.63 0.52
N LEU A 24 -6.53 1.70 0.01
CA LEU A 24 -6.44 1.41 -1.40
C LEU A 24 -7.77 0.88 -1.95
N ASN A 25 -8.41 -0.08 -1.28
CA ASN A 25 -9.71 -0.59 -1.69
C ASN A 25 -10.77 0.52 -1.81
N LEU A 26 -10.77 1.46 -0.86
CA LEU A 26 -11.66 2.63 -0.91
C LEU A 26 -11.33 3.56 -2.10
N TRP A 27 -10.03 3.78 -2.38
CA TRP A 27 -9.62 4.62 -3.51
C TRP A 27 -9.94 3.99 -4.86
N THR A 28 -9.84 2.67 -5.00
CA THR A 28 -10.27 1.98 -6.22
C THR A 28 -11.76 2.17 -6.45
N GLN A 29 -12.58 2.06 -5.40
CA GLN A 29 -14.04 2.10 -5.53
C GLN A 29 -14.59 3.51 -5.71
N HIS A 30 -13.98 4.51 -5.09
CA HIS A 30 -14.53 5.86 -5.01
C HIS A 30 -13.65 6.93 -5.66
N GLY A 31 -12.44 6.56 -6.10
CA GLY A 31 -11.41 7.49 -6.56
C GLY A 31 -10.57 8.01 -5.41
N TYR A 32 -9.31 8.38 -5.72
CA TYR A 32 -8.39 8.92 -4.73
C TYR A 32 -9.00 10.14 -4.05
N ASP A 33 -9.24 11.25 -4.76
CA ASP A 33 -9.64 12.53 -4.16
C ASP A 33 -10.94 12.48 -3.34
N ALA A 34 -11.85 11.56 -3.66
CA ALA A 34 -13.15 11.44 -2.98
C ALA A 34 -13.07 10.81 -1.57
N VAL A 35 -11.97 10.14 -1.23
CA VAL A 35 -11.79 9.46 0.06
C VAL A 35 -10.81 10.22 0.95
N SER A 36 -11.27 10.63 2.12
CA SER A 36 -10.47 11.33 3.14
C SER A 36 -9.81 10.38 4.13
N MET A 37 -8.78 10.86 4.83
CA MET A 37 -8.17 10.15 5.97
C MET A 37 -9.20 9.81 7.06
N GLY A 38 -10.21 10.66 7.28
CA GLY A 38 -11.28 10.39 8.24
C GLY A 38 -12.16 9.21 7.83
N GLN A 39 -12.48 9.07 6.53
CA GLN A 39 -13.25 7.93 6.02
C GLN A 39 -12.45 6.62 6.12
N ILE A 40 -11.14 6.66 5.85
CA ILE A 40 -10.25 5.50 6.02
C ILE A 40 -10.20 5.09 7.49
N ALA A 41 -10.03 6.05 8.40
CA ALA A 41 -10.00 5.78 9.84
C ALA A 41 -11.33 5.17 10.34
N ALA A 42 -12.45 5.73 9.89
CA ALA A 42 -13.78 5.22 10.21
C ALA A 42 -13.99 3.79 9.69
N ALA A 43 -13.58 3.50 8.46
CA ALA A 43 -13.65 2.15 7.89
C ALA A 43 -12.77 1.14 8.64
N ALA A 44 -11.61 1.58 9.14
CA ALA A 44 -10.69 0.75 9.92
C ALA A 44 -11.09 0.61 11.40
N GLY A 45 -12.16 1.29 11.86
CA GLY A 45 -12.56 1.30 13.26
C GLY A 45 -11.55 1.96 14.20
N VAL A 46 -10.69 2.84 13.67
CA VAL A 46 -9.69 3.59 14.45
C VAL A 46 -10.03 5.07 14.45
N ASN A 47 -9.54 5.82 15.44
CA ASN A 47 -9.66 7.26 15.39
C ASN A 47 -8.67 7.86 14.37
N THR A 48 -9.00 9.02 13.82
CA THR A 48 -8.19 9.71 12.80
C THR A 48 -6.78 10.06 13.29
N ARG A 49 -6.60 10.35 14.59
CA ARG A 49 -5.27 10.62 15.18
C ARG A 49 -4.39 9.37 15.18
N THR A 50 -4.95 8.18 15.42
CA THR A 50 -4.25 6.91 15.33
C THR A 50 -3.82 6.65 13.89
N LEU A 51 -4.69 6.87 12.91
CA LEU A 51 -4.33 6.75 11.50
C LEU A 51 -3.18 7.71 11.12
N HIS A 52 -3.27 8.98 11.53
CA HIS A 52 -2.21 9.97 11.27
C HIS A 52 -0.87 9.65 11.96
N ARG A 53 -0.88 8.82 13.01
CA ARG A 53 0.35 8.34 13.65
C ARG A 53 1.09 7.33 12.76
N TYR A 54 0.36 6.54 11.96
CA TYR A 54 0.95 5.64 10.98
C TYR A 54 1.29 6.39 9.68
N PHE A 55 0.40 7.28 9.25
CA PHE A 55 0.50 7.98 7.97
C PHE A 55 0.24 9.47 8.15
N PRO A 56 1.29 10.30 8.23
CA PRO A 56 1.15 11.75 8.39
C PRO A 56 0.24 12.37 7.32
N SER A 57 0.34 11.87 6.09
CA SER A 57 -0.46 12.28 4.94
C SER A 57 -1.07 11.09 4.21
N LYS A 58 -2.07 11.40 3.37
CA LYS A 58 -2.72 10.42 2.49
C LYS A 58 -1.76 9.80 1.47
N SER A 59 -0.76 10.57 1.01
CA SER A 59 0.30 10.08 0.12
C SER A 59 1.26 9.11 0.79
N ASP A 60 1.43 9.17 2.12
CA ASP A 60 2.34 8.25 2.83
C ASP A 60 1.84 6.80 2.81
N ILE A 61 0.52 6.62 2.75
CA ILE A 61 -0.11 5.30 2.59
C ILE A 61 0.27 4.69 1.23
N ILE A 62 0.27 5.49 0.17
CA ILE A 62 0.67 5.04 -1.17
C ILE A 62 2.10 4.51 -1.15
N TRP A 63 3.02 5.24 -0.52
CA TRP A 63 4.42 4.83 -0.45
C TRP A 63 4.63 3.49 0.27
N LEU A 64 3.85 3.20 1.32
CA LEU A 64 3.92 1.89 1.99
C LEU A 64 3.44 0.77 1.06
N THR A 65 2.30 0.95 0.38
CA THR A 65 1.81 -0.03 -0.60
C THR A 65 2.77 -0.27 -1.77
N LEU A 66 3.59 0.73 -2.09
CA LEU A 66 4.65 0.60 -3.10
C LEU A 66 5.80 -0.27 -2.63
N GLY A 67 6.28 -0.04 -1.41
CA GLY A 67 7.39 -0.80 -0.83
C GLY A 67 7.09 -2.30 -0.87
N SER A 68 5.90 -2.69 -0.42
CA SER A 68 5.44 -4.08 -0.47
C SER A 68 5.36 -4.62 -1.90
N SER A 69 4.93 -3.83 -2.89
CA SER A 69 4.90 -4.28 -4.28
C SER A 69 6.28 -4.48 -4.90
N PHE A 70 7.31 -3.75 -4.44
CA PHE A 70 8.70 -4.00 -4.84
C PHE A 70 9.26 -5.27 -4.19
N ASP A 71 8.89 -5.54 -2.95
CA ASP A 71 9.25 -6.79 -2.27
C ASP A 71 8.59 -8.00 -2.98
N ASP A 72 7.30 -7.90 -3.32
CA ASP A 72 6.59 -8.92 -4.11
C ASP A 72 7.25 -9.14 -5.48
N LEU A 73 7.65 -8.05 -6.16
CA LEU A 73 8.36 -8.11 -7.44
C LEU A 73 9.74 -8.77 -7.29
N ALA A 74 10.45 -8.49 -6.21
CA ALA A 74 11.75 -9.09 -5.91
C ALA A 74 11.62 -10.59 -5.62
N ASP A 75 10.59 -10.99 -4.88
CA ASP A 75 10.27 -12.39 -4.58
C ASP A 75 9.91 -13.16 -5.86
N GLU A 76 9.08 -12.59 -6.74
CA GLU A 76 8.71 -13.19 -8.02
C GLU A 76 9.93 -13.32 -8.96
N LEU A 77 10.81 -12.32 -8.96
CA LEU A 77 12.06 -12.35 -9.71
C LEU A 77 13.02 -13.43 -9.18
N ALA A 78 13.07 -13.61 -7.85
CA ALA A 78 13.86 -14.66 -7.20
C ALA A 78 13.30 -16.06 -7.46
N ALA A 79 11.98 -16.20 -7.59
CA ALA A 79 11.30 -17.45 -7.92
C ALA A 79 11.48 -17.88 -9.39
N THR A 80 11.86 -16.97 -10.29
CA THR A 80 12.01 -17.26 -11.71
C THR A 80 13.36 -17.94 -12.03
N SER A 81 13.33 -19.02 -12.83
CA SER A 81 14.53 -19.79 -13.22
C SER A 81 15.66 -18.91 -13.78
N ALA A 82 16.88 -19.14 -13.28
CA ALA A 82 18.09 -18.44 -13.69
C ALA A 82 18.54 -18.76 -15.13
N GLU A 83 17.96 -19.78 -15.76
CA GLU A 83 18.23 -20.13 -17.17
C GLU A 83 17.66 -19.10 -18.15
N GLN A 84 16.75 -18.23 -17.69
CA GLN A 84 16.18 -17.16 -18.50
C GLN A 84 17.01 -15.88 -18.44
N SER A 85 17.01 -15.13 -19.54
CA SER A 85 17.64 -13.81 -19.57
C SER A 85 17.03 -12.90 -18.49
N LEU A 86 17.85 -12.02 -17.88
CA LEU A 86 17.38 -11.07 -16.86
C LEU A 86 16.20 -10.23 -17.36
N LEU A 87 16.23 -9.81 -18.63
CA LEU A 87 15.16 -9.06 -19.27
C LEU A 87 13.83 -9.86 -19.28
N THR A 88 13.90 -11.15 -19.58
CA THR A 88 12.72 -12.05 -19.56
C THR A 88 12.17 -12.19 -18.15
N ARG A 89 13.05 -12.36 -17.15
CA ARG A 89 12.66 -12.51 -15.75
C ARG A 89 12.00 -11.25 -15.20
N VAL A 90 12.59 -10.08 -15.47
CA VAL A 90 12.01 -8.78 -15.10
C VAL A 90 10.67 -8.57 -15.80
N ARG A 91 10.55 -8.90 -17.09
CA ARG A 91 9.29 -8.79 -17.83
C ARG A 91 8.20 -9.70 -17.25
N LEU A 92 8.52 -10.94 -16.91
CA LEU A 92 7.56 -11.88 -16.32
C LEU A 92 7.15 -11.45 -14.91
N ALA A 93 8.09 -10.99 -14.08
CA ALA A 93 7.81 -10.47 -12.75
C ALA A 93 6.90 -9.24 -12.83
N ILE A 94 7.21 -8.26 -13.68
CA ILE A 94 6.35 -7.07 -13.90
C ILE A 94 4.94 -7.50 -14.34
N LEU A 95 4.83 -8.43 -15.30
CA LEU A 95 3.53 -8.90 -15.76
C LEU A 95 2.76 -9.63 -14.65
N ALA A 96 3.40 -10.50 -13.87
CA ALA A 96 2.79 -11.22 -12.77
C ALA A 96 2.27 -10.26 -11.68
N THR A 97 3.09 -9.29 -11.27
CA THR A 97 2.69 -8.25 -10.31
C THR A 97 1.52 -7.41 -10.84
N LEU A 98 1.48 -7.11 -12.14
CA LEU A 98 0.39 -6.36 -12.75
C LEU A 98 -0.88 -7.21 -12.94
N THR A 99 -0.78 -8.51 -13.22
CA THR A 99 -1.94 -9.39 -13.46
C THR A 99 -2.56 -10.00 -12.19
N GLY A 100 -1.92 -9.85 -11.03
CA GLY A 100 -2.52 -10.24 -9.75
C GLY A 100 -3.83 -9.49 -9.47
N ALA A 101 -4.71 -10.07 -8.64
CA ALA A 101 -6.08 -9.57 -8.39
C ALA A 101 -6.17 -8.12 -7.88
N ALA A 102 -5.06 -7.51 -7.46
CA ALA A 102 -4.97 -6.10 -7.07
C ALA A 102 -3.94 -5.29 -7.90
N GLY A 103 -3.23 -5.93 -8.83
CA GLY A 103 -2.08 -5.37 -9.54
C GLY A 103 -2.42 -4.23 -10.50
N ILE A 104 -3.44 -4.41 -11.34
CA ILE A 104 -3.86 -3.39 -12.32
C ILE A 104 -4.41 -2.16 -11.60
N GLU A 105 -5.21 -2.35 -10.56
CA GLU A 105 -5.85 -1.24 -9.82
C GLU A 105 -4.83 -0.45 -8.99
N ARG A 106 -3.91 -1.13 -8.30
CA ARG A 106 -2.78 -0.49 -7.58
C ARG A 106 -1.86 0.26 -8.54
N ALA A 107 -1.48 -0.38 -9.65
CA ALA A 107 -0.61 0.22 -10.64
C ALA A 107 -1.26 1.40 -11.38
N ALA A 108 -2.56 1.35 -11.64
CA ALA A 108 -3.30 2.46 -12.27
C ALA A 108 -3.41 3.67 -11.33
N LEU A 109 -3.72 3.45 -10.05
CA LEU A 109 -3.73 4.51 -9.04
C LEU A 109 -2.33 5.13 -8.89
N TYR A 110 -1.28 4.29 -8.93
CA TYR A 110 0.10 4.73 -8.88
C TYR A 110 0.51 5.55 -10.11
N LEU A 111 0.22 5.07 -11.32
CA LEU A 111 0.48 5.78 -12.57
C LEU A 111 -0.26 7.13 -12.61
N ALA A 112 -1.47 7.20 -12.07
CA ALA A 112 -2.26 8.43 -12.03
C ALA A 112 -1.72 9.48 -11.05
N ILE A 113 -1.04 9.08 -9.96
CA ILE A 113 -0.62 9.99 -8.88
C ILE A 113 0.90 10.24 -8.89
N ALA A 114 1.71 9.20 -9.05
CA ALA A 114 3.15 9.29 -8.90
C ALA A 114 3.87 9.77 -10.16
N VAL A 115 3.39 9.40 -11.36
CA VAL A 115 4.02 9.86 -12.61
C VAL A 115 3.94 11.39 -12.76
N PRO A 116 2.81 12.06 -12.47
CA PRO A 116 2.77 13.51 -12.43
C PRO A 116 3.74 14.10 -11.39
N LEU A 117 3.87 13.50 -10.20
CA LEU A 117 4.75 13.96 -9.13
C LEU A 117 6.24 13.86 -9.50
N VAL A 118 6.66 12.75 -10.12
CA VAL A 118 8.03 12.58 -10.64
C VAL A 118 8.30 13.58 -11.76
N ASN A 119 7.30 13.87 -12.60
CA ASN A 119 7.43 14.89 -13.64
C ASN A 119 7.58 16.31 -13.05
N VAL A 120 6.78 16.64 -12.02
CA VAL A 120 6.87 17.93 -11.32
C VAL A 120 8.22 18.09 -10.61
N LEU A 121 8.72 17.05 -9.94
CA LEU A 121 10.04 17.08 -9.31
C LEU A 121 11.17 17.18 -10.33
N SER A 122 11.06 16.51 -11.48
CA SER A 122 12.04 16.60 -12.57
C SER A 122 12.06 17.99 -13.22
N ILE A 123 10.92 18.69 -13.26
CA ILE A 123 10.80 20.07 -13.74
C ILE A 123 11.34 21.08 -12.71
N MET A 124 11.16 20.83 -11.41
CA MET A 124 11.70 21.70 -10.34
C MET A 124 13.19 21.51 -10.09
N ALA A 125 13.78 20.41 -10.55
CA ALA A 125 15.20 20.13 -10.47
C ALA A 125 16.00 20.61 -11.70
N LEU A 126 15.35 21.26 -12.68
CA LEU A 126 15.94 21.82 -13.90
C LEU A 126 15.90 23.36 -13.87
#